data_AF-A0A964QPZ6-F1
#
_entry.id   AF-A0A964QPZ6-F1
#
_cell.length_a   1.000
_cell.length_b   1.000
_cell.length_c   1.000
_cell.angle_alpha   90.00
_cell.angle_beta   90.00
_cell.angle_gamma   90.00
#
_symmetry.space_group_name_H-M   'P 1'
#
loop_
_entity.id
_entity.type
_entity.pdbx_description
1 polymer ?
#
loop_
_entity_poly.entity_id
_entity_poly.type
_entity_poly.pdbx_seq_one_letter_code
_entity_poly.pdbx_strand_id
1 'polypeptide(L)'
;MSAHLPANEKAQTLQTIEMFEVITQSDPSDYVSLEILKEAYFKLGQQKEVVSTSKRIAQAYVHSGQISSAILEYESILQLFPKDPEVRAALDEIESKAASFSAPQKNNDAETPEKSVPVPVNLKLGNGTPTPTDIDDGRRTMQKLLVDGKRISLTDFNLYWNTPNVKESPKQVSEPFIQTLADKQLLPVDQSLKLICEKSRLSFLPLDKYEVDVEFARSFSRDVCLRWCILPFDRMSKSVLVATANPFNEQAARELEKAKSDSLPKNRLLWYIASPDQLLKLLRKTFR
;
A
#
# COMPACT_ATOMS: atom_id res chain seq x y z
N MET A 1 -20.04 -24.94 6.01
CA MET A 1 -20.88 -24.97 4.81
C MET A 1 -20.04 -24.43 3.66
N SER A 2 -19.69 -25.24 2.67
CA SER A 2 -18.89 -24.79 1.53
C SER A 2 -19.78 -23.92 0.64
N ALA A 3 -19.60 -22.59 0.71
CA ALA A 3 -20.17 -21.70 -0.27
C ALA A 3 -19.59 -22.07 -1.63
N HIS A 4 -20.43 -22.49 -2.56
CA HIS A 4 -20.01 -22.68 -3.94
C HIS A 4 -19.66 -21.29 -4.49
N LEU A 5 -18.37 -20.95 -4.56
CA LEU A 5 -17.94 -19.74 -5.24
C LEU A 5 -18.37 -19.82 -6.72
N PRO A 6 -19.01 -18.77 -7.27
CA PRO A 6 -19.28 -18.66 -8.70
C PRO A 6 -18.00 -18.85 -9.52
N ALA A 7 -18.10 -19.43 -10.71
CA ALA A 7 -16.94 -19.72 -11.55
C ALA A 7 -16.05 -18.48 -11.83
N ASN A 8 -16.69 -17.32 -12.01
CA ASN A 8 -15.98 -16.04 -12.20
C ASN A 8 -15.20 -15.62 -10.95
N GLU A 9 -15.83 -15.65 -9.78
CA GLU A 9 -15.16 -15.30 -8.51
C GLU A 9 -14.02 -16.28 -8.18
N LYS A 10 -14.21 -17.57 -8.53
CA LYS A 10 -13.16 -18.58 -8.38
C LYS A 10 -11.95 -18.29 -9.28
N ALA A 11 -12.17 -17.89 -10.53
CA ALA A 11 -11.10 -17.52 -11.46
C ALA A 11 -10.34 -16.28 -10.97
N GLN A 12 -11.06 -15.23 -10.55
CA GLN A 12 -10.47 -14.03 -9.95
C GLN A 12 -9.65 -14.37 -8.69
N THR A 13 -10.17 -15.25 -7.83
CA THR A 13 -9.46 -15.67 -6.61
C THR A 13 -8.16 -16.43 -6.94
N LEU A 14 -8.16 -17.29 -7.96
CA LEU A 14 -6.96 -18.00 -8.41
C LEU A 14 -5.90 -17.04 -8.98
N GLN A 15 -6.34 -16.03 -9.74
CA GLN A 15 -5.45 -14.99 -10.26
C GLN A 15 -4.84 -14.14 -9.15
N THR A 16 -5.64 -13.78 -8.13
CA THR A 16 -5.14 -13.13 -6.90
C THR A 16 -4.07 -13.99 -6.23
N ILE A 17 -4.26 -15.31 -6.12
CA ILE A 17 -3.24 -16.20 -5.54
C ILE A 17 -1.95 -16.16 -6.35
N GLU A 18 -2.01 -16.41 -7.67
CA GLU A 18 -0.81 -16.45 -8.52
C GLU A 18 0.02 -15.16 -8.40
N MET A 19 -0.65 -14.02 -8.37
CA MET A 19 0.02 -12.72 -8.30
C MET A 19 0.64 -12.43 -6.94
N PHE A 20 -0.15 -12.58 -5.87
CA PHE A 20 0.31 -12.25 -4.53
C PHE A 20 1.32 -13.27 -3.99
N GLU A 21 1.33 -14.50 -4.53
CA GLU A 21 2.44 -15.45 -4.37
C GLU A 21 3.75 -14.83 -4.86
N VAL A 22 3.79 -14.27 -6.07
CA VAL A 22 4.99 -13.63 -6.63
C VAL A 22 5.41 -12.41 -5.80
N ILE A 23 4.46 -11.58 -5.35
CA ILE A 23 4.75 -10.42 -4.49
C ILE A 23 5.38 -10.91 -3.18
N THR A 24 4.78 -11.88 -2.51
CA THR A 24 5.25 -12.37 -1.20
C THR A 24 6.48 -13.29 -1.28
N GLN A 25 6.82 -13.80 -2.47
CA GLN A 25 8.11 -14.43 -2.76
C GLN A 25 9.22 -13.37 -2.90
N SER A 26 8.90 -12.21 -3.48
CA SER A 26 9.83 -11.10 -3.69
C SER A 26 10.04 -10.27 -2.42
N ASP A 27 8.97 -10.06 -1.66
CA ASP A 27 8.96 -9.42 -0.34
C ASP A 27 8.22 -10.30 0.68
N PRO A 28 8.93 -11.21 1.37
CA PRO A 28 8.32 -12.05 2.40
C PRO A 28 7.78 -11.31 3.62
N SER A 29 8.12 -10.03 3.78
CA SER A 29 7.69 -9.19 4.91
C SER A 29 6.42 -8.38 4.63
N ASP A 30 5.93 -8.38 3.39
CA ASP A 30 4.69 -7.72 3.00
C ASP A 30 3.46 -8.48 3.57
N TYR A 31 3.18 -8.22 4.84
CA TYR A 31 2.06 -8.81 5.56
C TYR A 31 0.70 -8.43 4.96
N VAL A 32 0.60 -7.30 4.26
CA VAL A 32 -0.64 -6.88 3.59
C VAL A 32 -0.95 -7.83 2.43
N SER A 33 0.06 -8.14 1.62
CA SER A 33 -0.05 -9.13 0.55
C SER A 33 -0.28 -10.55 1.08
N LEU A 34 0.31 -10.90 2.24
CA LEU A 34 0.03 -12.18 2.90
C LEU A 34 -1.40 -12.26 3.45
N GLU A 35 -1.97 -11.17 3.99
CA GLU A 35 -3.37 -11.12 4.42
C GLU A 35 -4.32 -11.38 3.24
N ILE A 36 -4.01 -10.82 2.07
CA ILE A 36 -4.73 -11.08 0.83
C ILE A 36 -4.65 -12.56 0.44
N LEU A 37 -3.45 -13.14 0.42
CA LEU A 37 -3.30 -14.58 0.14
C LEU A 37 -4.09 -15.45 1.11
N LYS A 38 -4.04 -15.16 2.41
CA LYS A 38 -4.77 -15.91 3.44
C LYS A 38 -6.27 -15.90 3.15
N GLU A 39 -6.83 -14.76 2.79
CA GLU A 39 -8.24 -14.67 2.42
C GLU A 39 -8.57 -15.40 1.12
N ALA A 40 -7.73 -15.29 0.08
CA ALA A 40 -7.97 -16.01 -1.18
C ALA A 40 -7.96 -17.52 -0.97
N TYR A 41 -6.99 -18.04 -0.22
CA TYR A 41 -6.92 -19.45 0.16
C TYR A 41 -8.13 -19.88 0.98
N PHE A 42 -8.61 -19.02 1.89
CA PHE A 42 -9.81 -19.29 2.68
C PHE A 42 -11.05 -19.39 1.79
N LYS A 43 -11.23 -18.47 0.83
CA LYS A 43 -12.33 -18.51 -0.15
C LYS A 43 -12.32 -19.80 -0.97
N LEU A 44 -11.15 -20.31 -1.36
CA LEU A 44 -11.05 -21.58 -2.10
C LEU A 44 -11.16 -22.84 -1.22
N GLY A 45 -11.31 -22.69 0.09
CA GLY A 45 -11.34 -23.81 1.04
C GLY A 45 -9.99 -24.51 1.22
N GLN A 46 -8.89 -23.86 0.84
CA GLN A 46 -7.52 -24.37 0.92
C GLN A 46 -6.96 -24.16 2.34
N GLN A 47 -7.46 -24.97 3.29
CA GLN A 47 -7.19 -24.79 4.72
C GLN A 47 -5.70 -24.91 5.10
N LYS A 48 -4.93 -25.76 4.40
CA LYS A 48 -3.50 -25.93 4.70
C LYS A 48 -2.73 -24.65 4.35
N GLU A 49 -3.07 -24.05 3.23
CA GLU A 49 -2.50 -22.83 2.69
C GLU A 49 -2.88 -21.64 3.56
N VAL A 50 -4.14 -21.55 4.03
CA VAL A 50 -4.58 -20.55 5.02
C VAL A 50 -3.68 -20.56 6.27
N VAL A 51 -3.41 -21.75 6.82
CA VAL A 51 -2.55 -21.89 8.02
C VAL A 51 -1.12 -21.51 7.71
N SER A 52 -0.56 -22.00 6.61
CA SER A 52 0.81 -21.69 6.18
C SER A 52 1.00 -20.18 5.99
N THR A 53 0.05 -19.51 5.33
CA THR A 53 0.08 -18.07 5.14
C THR A 53 -0.10 -17.32 6.46
N SER A 54 -0.97 -17.77 7.35
CA SER A 54 -1.15 -17.18 8.69
C SER A 54 0.14 -17.23 9.53
N LYS A 55 0.89 -18.34 9.46
CA LYS A 55 2.23 -18.42 10.08
C LYS A 55 3.19 -17.39 9.49
N ARG A 56 3.20 -17.20 8.17
CA ARG A 56 4.03 -16.18 7.50
C ARG A 56 3.64 -14.75 7.93
N ILE A 57 2.34 -14.45 8.06
CA ILE A 57 1.85 -13.16 8.57
C ILE A 57 2.39 -12.91 9.98
N ALA A 58 2.24 -13.90 10.88
CA ALA A 58 2.73 -13.78 12.25
C ALA A 58 4.25 -13.56 12.31
N GLN A 59 5.02 -14.28 11.48
CA GLN A 59 6.47 -14.05 11.34
C GLN A 59 6.80 -12.65 10.82
N ALA A 60 6.07 -12.12 9.83
CA ALA A 60 6.27 -10.77 9.32
C ALA A 60 5.97 -9.71 10.41
N TYR A 61 4.95 -9.94 11.25
CA TYR A 61 4.68 -9.10 12.42
C TYR A 61 5.80 -9.13 13.45
N VAL A 62 6.39 -10.31 13.73
CA VAL A 62 7.55 -10.43 14.63
C VAL A 62 8.74 -9.64 14.09
N HIS A 63 9.09 -9.79 12.81
CA HIS A 63 10.20 -9.05 12.19
C HIS A 63 9.98 -7.54 12.21
N SER A 64 8.72 -7.10 12.16
CA SER A 64 8.33 -5.69 12.25
C SER A 64 8.23 -5.17 13.69
N GLY A 65 8.49 -6.00 14.70
CA GLY A 65 8.36 -5.65 16.13
C GLY A 65 6.91 -5.54 16.63
N GLN A 66 5.92 -5.93 15.82
CA GLN A 66 4.50 -5.91 16.17
C GLN A 66 4.11 -7.18 16.93
N ILE A 67 4.70 -7.36 18.12
CA ILE A 67 4.61 -8.61 18.89
C ILE A 67 3.17 -8.97 19.26
N SER A 68 2.36 -8.01 19.68
CA SER A 68 0.94 -8.26 20.01
C SER A 68 0.14 -8.80 18.82
N SER A 69 0.36 -8.23 17.63
CA SER A 69 -0.30 -8.70 16.40
C SER A 69 0.14 -10.12 16.03
N ALA A 70 1.43 -10.42 16.19
CA ALA A 70 1.96 -11.76 15.94
C ALA A 70 1.34 -12.81 16.87
N ILE A 71 1.20 -12.50 18.16
CA ILE A 71 0.57 -13.39 19.15
C ILE A 71 -0.87 -13.67 18.75
N LEU A 72 -1.67 -12.63 18.49
CA LEU A 72 -3.08 -12.77 18.11
C LEU A 72 -3.25 -13.63 16.84
N GLU A 73 -2.39 -13.44 15.84
CA GLU A 73 -2.42 -14.23 14.62
C GLU A 73 -2.10 -15.71 14.91
N TYR A 74 -1.06 -16.01 15.70
CA TYR A 74 -0.73 -17.39 16.10
C TYR A 74 -1.83 -18.04 16.96
N GLU A 75 -2.43 -17.31 17.90
CA GLU A 75 -3.57 -17.80 18.69
C GLU A 75 -4.77 -18.15 17.80
N SER A 76 -5.03 -17.35 16.75
CA SER A 76 -6.09 -17.63 15.79
C SER A 76 -5.86 -18.95 15.05
N ILE A 77 -4.60 -19.33 14.79
CA ILE A 77 -4.26 -20.62 14.21
C ILE A 77 -4.56 -21.75 15.20
N LEU A 78 -4.20 -21.59 16.49
CA LEU A 78 -4.45 -22.60 17.51
C LEU A 78 -5.95 -22.82 17.79
N GLN A 79 -6.81 -21.84 17.54
CA GLN A 79 -8.27 -22.05 17.60
C GLN A 79 -8.75 -23.07 16.56
N LEU A 80 -8.13 -23.09 15.37
CA LEU A 80 -8.47 -24.02 14.29
C LEU A 80 -7.64 -25.32 14.35
N PHE A 81 -6.39 -25.23 14.77
CA PHE A 81 -5.42 -26.33 14.87
C PHE A 81 -4.74 -26.34 16.25
N PRO A 82 -5.44 -26.79 17.32
CA PRO A 82 -4.96 -26.67 18.71
C PRO A 82 -3.65 -27.41 19.04
N LYS A 83 -3.23 -28.30 18.15
CA LYS A 83 -2.06 -29.16 18.32
C LYS A 83 -0.88 -28.79 17.41
N ASP A 84 -0.94 -27.67 16.68
CA ASP A 84 0.17 -27.26 15.83
C ASP A 84 1.43 -26.99 16.66
N PRO A 85 2.49 -27.84 16.55
CA PRO A 85 3.66 -27.73 17.40
C PRO A 85 4.53 -26.53 17.04
N GLU A 86 4.54 -26.11 15.79
CA GLU A 86 5.33 -24.96 15.31
C GLU A 86 4.77 -23.66 15.88
N VAL A 87 3.44 -23.51 15.88
CA VAL A 87 2.78 -22.32 16.43
C VAL A 87 3.01 -22.21 17.93
N ARG A 88 2.92 -23.33 18.67
CA ARG A 88 3.16 -23.34 20.12
C ARG A 88 4.61 -22.95 20.44
N ALA A 89 5.57 -23.55 19.73
CA ALA A 89 6.97 -23.20 19.89
C ALA A 89 7.26 -21.72 19.58
N ALA A 90 6.63 -21.16 18.53
CA ALA A 90 6.77 -19.75 18.17
C ALA A 90 6.20 -18.81 19.25
N LEU A 91 5.05 -19.15 19.84
CA LEU A 91 4.46 -18.38 20.95
C LEU A 91 5.35 -18.44 22.21
N ASP A 92 5.85 -19.62 22.58
CA ASP A 92 6.75 -19.79 23.72
C ASP A 92 8.03 -18.95 23.56
N GLU A 93 8.58 -18.89 22.34
CA GLU A 93 9.76 -18.06 22.02
C GLU A 93 9.44 -16.57 22.13
N ILE A 94 8.29 -16.14 21.61
CA ILE A 94 7.84 -14.74 21.68
C ILE A 94 7.62 -14.31 23.14
N GLU A 95 6.96 -15.12 23.95
CA GLU A 95 6.73 -14.86 25.37
C GLU A 95 8.05 -14.79 26.14
N SER A 96 8.99 -15.70 25.88
CA SER A 96 10.32 -15.69 26.50
C SER A 96 11.09 -14.41 26.18
N LYS A 97 11.03 -13.95 24.92
CA LYS A 97 11.62 -12.68 24.51
C LYS A 97 10.92 -11.50 25.17
N ALA A 98 9.59 -11.46 25.21
CA ALA A 98 8.82 -10.38 25.84
C ALA A 98 9.03 -10.29 27.37
N ALA A 99 9.15 -11.44 28.05
CA ALA A 99 9.46 -11.53 29.47
C ALA A 99 10.87 -11.01 29.78
N SER A 100 11.83 -11.24 28.88
CA SER A 100 13.20 -10.72 29.00
C SER A 100 13.26 -9.19 28.91
N PHE A 101 12.33 -8.55 28.19
CA PHE A 101 12.18 -7.09 28.16
C PHE A 101 11.36 -6.52 29.34
N SER A 102 10.61 -7.36 30.05
CA SER A 102 9.72 -6.97 31.16
C SER A 102 10.28 -7.29 32.55
N ALA A 103 11.50 -7.83 32.63
CA ALA A 103 12.17 -8.07 33.90
C ALA A 103 12.51 -6.71 34.57
N PRO A 104 12.08 -6.45 35.82
CA PRO A 104 12.45 -5.24 36.52
C PRO A 104 13.96 -5.27 36.79
N GLN A 105 14.71 -4.40 36.13
CA GLN A 105 16.07 -4.09 36.57
C GLN A 105 15.99 -3.45 37.95
N LYS A 106 16.13 -4.27 38.99
CA LYS A 106 16.61 -3.83 40.30
C LYS A 106 18.05 -3.39 40.11
N ASN A 107 18.27 -2.09 40.01
CA ASN A 107 19.51 -1.47 40.43
C ASN A 107 19.15 -0.26 41.30
N ASN A 108 19.42 -0.41 42.60
CA ASN A 108 19.65 0.71 43.49
C ASN A 108 20.91 1.41 43.00
N ASP A 109 20.83 2.71 42.72
CA ASP A 109 21.59 3.71 43.46
C ASP A 109 21.06 5.10 43.13
N ALA A 110 20.84 5.86 44.19
CA ALA A 110 20.36 7.23 44.16
C ALA A 110 21.53 8.19 43.97
N GLU A 111 21.47 9.05 42.95
CA GLU A 111 21.99 10.41 43.07
C GLU A 111 21.23 11.36 42.13
N THR A 112 21.13 12.61 42.57
CA THR A 112 20.04 13.56 42.28
C THR A 112 20.44 14.57 41.17
N PRO A 113 19.65 15.61 40.85
CA PRO A 113 19.11 15.88 39.51
C PRO A 113 19.90 16.95 38.71
N GLU A 114 20.11 16.73 37.42
CA GLU A 114 20.54 17.80 36.50
C GLU A 114 19.54 18.09 35.39
N LYS A 115 18.81 19.19 35.63
CA LYS A 115 18.44 20.27 34.70
C LYS A 115 18.22 19.87 33.24
N SER A 116 16.93 19.81 32.93
CA SER A 116 16.31 20.27 31.69
C SER A 116 17.05 21.45 31.05
N VAL A 117 17.70 21.19 29.93
CA VAL A 117 18.12 22.21 28.96
C VAL A 117 17.09 22.19 27.83
N PRO A 118 16.32 23.28 27.62
CA PRO A 118 15.38 23.37 26.51
C PRO A 118 16.19 23.57 25.22
N VAL A 119 16.08 22.64 24.28
CA VAL A 119 16.60 22.86 22.92
C VAL A 119 15.63 23.82 22.23
N PRO A 120 16.11 24.94 21.67
CA PRO A 120 15.28 26.03 21.21
C PRO A 120 14.51 25.64 19.95
N VAL A 121 13.19 25.71 20.05
CA VAL A 121 12.32 26.06 18.93
C VAL A 121 12.68 27.49 18.54
N ASN A 122 13.20 27.70 17.32
CA ASN A 122 12.55 28.49 16.28
C ASN A 122 13.54 28.96 15.17
N LEU A 123 12.96 29.14 13.98
CA LEU A 123 13.38 30.00 12.86
C LEU A 123 14.37 29.42 11.84
N LYS A 124 13.86 29.08 10.66
CA LYS A 124 13.67 30.12 9.62
C LYS A 124 12.65 29.71 8.56
N LEU A 125 11.54 30.46 8.58
CA LEU A 125 10.67 30.76 7.44
C LEU A 125 11.53 31.07 6.21
N GLY A 126 11.49 30.18 5.22
CA GLY A 126 11.82 30.48 3.84
C GLY A 126 10.52 30.78 3.10
N ASN A 127 10.26 32.07 2.88
CA ASN A 127 9.14 32.56 2.08
C ASN A 127 9.19 31.98 0.65
N GLY A 128 8.39 30.95 0.40
CA GLY A 128 7.83 30.66 -0.92
C GLY A 128 6.38 31.11 -0.89
N THR A 129 6.05 32.13 -1.66
CA THR A 129 4.71 32.71 -1.82
C THR A 129 3.64 31.62 -2.00
N PRO A 130 2.65 31.50 -1.09
CA PRO A 130 1.55 30.56 -1.26
C PRO A 130 0.51 31.18 -2.21
N THR A 131 0.27 30.54 -3.35
CA THR A 131 -0.88 30.80 -4.24
C THR A 131 -1.24 29.50 -4.97
N PRO A 132 -2.51 29.27 -5.39
CA PRO A 132 -3.71 29.19 -4.57
C PRO A 132 -4.47 27.87 -4.84
N THR A 133 -4.15 26.79 -4.12
CA THR A 133 -5.04 25.66 -3.74
C THR A 133 -4.18 24.66 -2.97
N ASP A 134 -4.49 24.40 -1.70
CA ASP A 134 -3.74 23.47 -0.83
C ASP A 134 -4.06 22.01 -1.19
N ILE A 135 -3.78 21.63 -2.44
CA ILE A 135 -3.97 20.29 -2.97
C ILE A 135 -2.69 19.50 -2.70
N ASP A 136 -2.80 18.44 -1.92
CA ASP A 136 -1.71 17.49 -1.72
C ASP A 136 -1.73 16.41 -2.81
N ASP A 137 -1.18 16.75 -3.97
CA ASP A 137 -1.02 15.85 -5.13
C ASP A 137 0.25 14.98 -5.05
N GLY A 138 0.98 15.01 -3.92
CA GLY A 138 2.25 14.30 -3.75
C GLY A 138 3.47 15.01 -4.34
N ARG A 139 3.32 16.24 -4.87
CA ARG A 139 4.42 17.02 -5.48
C ARG A 139 5.63 17.16 -4.57
N ARG A 140 5.41 17.52 -3.30
CA ARG A 140 6.50 17.76 -2.34
C ARG A 140 7.37 16.51 -2.14
N THR A 141 6.72 15.35 -2.02
CA THR A 141 7.43 14.07 -1.82
C THR A 141 8.15 13.64 -3.09
N MET A 142 7.52 13.78 -4.26
CA MET A 142 8.16 13.47 -5.55
C MET A 142 9.34 14.40 -5.85
N GLN A 143 9.22 15.69 -5.55
CA GLN A 143 10.31 16.66 -5.68
C GLN A 143 11.49 16.25 -4.80
N LYS A 144 11.23 15.95 -3.51
CA LYS A 144 12.28 15.49 -2.59
C LYS A 144 12.93 14.18 -3.07
N LEU A 145 12.15 13.25 -3.62
CA LEU A 145 12.67 11.97 -4.09
C LEU A 145 13.56 12.12 -5.33
N LEU A 146 13.13 12.92 -6.31
CA LEU A 146 13.76 12.97 -7.64
C LEU A 146 14.72 14.15 -7.81
N VAL A 147 14.42 15.31 -7.22
CA VAL A 147 15.28 16.51 -7.31
C VAL A 147 16.36 16.48 -6.23
N ASP A 148 16.01 16.30 -4.96
CA ASP A 148 17.02 16.23 -3.90
C ASP A 148 17.87 14.96 -4.04
N GLY A 149 17.28 13.90 -4.60
CA GLY A 149 17.98 12.68 -5.03
C GLY A 149 18.85 12.86 -6.28
N LYS A 150 18.93 14.06 -6.86
CA LYS A 150 19.73 14.43 -8.04
C LYS A 150 19.46 13.56 -9.28
N ARG A 151 18.22 13.06 -9.43
CA ARG A 151 17.80 12.28 -10.60
C ARG A 151 17.36 13.19 -11.75
N ILE A 152 16.73 14.32 -11.43
CA ILE A 152 16.31 15.36 -12.38
C ILE A 152 16.52 16.75 -11.79
N SER A 153 16.55 17.78 -12.64
CA SER A 153 16.65 19.17 -12.18
C SER A 153 15.33 19.68 -11.62
N LEU A 154 15.38 20.70 -10.74
CA LEU A 154 14.18 21.37 -10.24
C LEU A 154 13.41 22.07 -11.38
N THR A 155 14.12 22.58 -12.37
CA THR A 155 13.53 23.23 -13.54
C THR A 155 12.70 22.23 -14.36
N ASP A 156 13.27 21.07 -14.68
CA ASP A 156 12.57 20.02 -15.41
C ASP A 156 11.39 19.47 -14.60
N PHE A 157 11.57 19.27 -13.29
CA PHE A 157 10.49 18.85 -12.40
C PHE A 157 9.30 19.81 -12.47
N ASN A 158 9.55 21.12 -12.33
CA ASN A 158 8.48 22.12 -12.37
C ASN A 158 7.84 22.28 -13.74
N LEU A 159 8.59 22.04 -14.82
CA LEU A 159 8.09 22.10 -16.19
C LEU A 159 7.13 20.96 -16.51
N TYR A 160 7.43 19.75 -16.02
CA TYR A 160 6.65 18.54 -16.36
C TYR A 160 5.66 18.11 -15.28
N TRP A 161 5.75 18.64 -14.05
CA TRP A 161 4.75 18.37 -13.02
C TRP A 161 3.45 19.09 -13.34
N ASN A 162 2.43 18.32 -13.72
CA ASN A 162 1.08 18.83 -13.96
C ASN A 162 0.19 18.57 -12.75
N THR A 163 -0.29 19.63 -12.10
CA THR A 163 -1.33 19.54 -11.06
C THR A 163 -2.70 19.63 -11.73
N PRO A 164 -3.49 18.54 -11.77
CA PRO A 164 -4.77 18.54 -12.45
C PRO A 164 -5.76 19.52 -11.81
N ASN A 165 -6.59 20.18 -12.63
CA ASN A 165 -7.65 21.06 -12.13
C ASN A 165 -8.78 20.23 -11.50
N VAL A 166 -9.02 20.42 -10.21
CA VAL A 166 -10.07 19.70 -9.45
C VAL A 166 -11.49 20.18 -9.80
N LYS A 167 -11.63 21.42 -10.30
CA LYS A 167 -12.93 22.02 -10.62
C LYS A 167 -13.49 21.57 -11.98
N GLU A 168 -12.63 21.01 -12.83
CA GLU A 168 -13.00 20.59 -14.17
C GLU A 168 -13.07 19.06 -14.25
N SER A 169 -14.06 18.55 -14.97
CA SER A 169 -14.16 17.12 -15.27
C SER A 169 -13.13 16.75 -16.36
N PRO A 170 -12.24 15.77 -16.10
CA PRO A 170 -11.23 15.39 -17.06
C PRO A 170 -11.84 14.74 -18.31
N LYS A 171 -11.51 15.30 -19.49
CA LYS A 171 -11.89 14.73 -20.79
C LYS A 171 -11.11 13.45 -21.09
N GLN A 172 -9.84 13.42 -20.68
CA GLN A 172 -8.91 12.30 -20.87
C GLN A 172 -8.19 11.99 -19.56
N VAL A 173 -7.59 10.80 -19.47
CA VAL A 173 -6.74 10.42 -18.33
C VAL A 173 -5.58 11.42 -18.23
N SER A 174 -5.32 11.96 -17.04
CA SER A 174 -4.13 12.75 -16.76
C SER A 174 -2.90 11.85 -16.91
N GLU A 175 -1.92 12.33 -17.67
CA GLU A 175 -0.70 11.56 -17.89
C GLU A 175 0.13 11.46 -16.59
N PRO A 176 0.55 10.24 -16.18
CA PRO A 176 1.41 10.07 -15.03
C PRO A 176 2.76 10.79 -15.21
N PHE A 177 3.17 11.55 -14.20
CA PHE A 177 4.43 12.31 -14.23
C PHE A 177 5.65 11.45 -14.60
N ILE A 178 5.71 10.22 -14.09
CA ILE A 178 6.79 9.27 -14.40
C ILE A 178 6.85 8.88 -15.88
N GLN A 179 5.71 8.86 -16.58
CA GLN A 179 5.67 8.60 -18.02
C GLN A 179 6.22 9.81 -18.78
N THR A 180 5.79 11.01 -18.41
CA THR A 180 6.29 12.25 -19.02
C THR A 180 7.81 12.37 -18.89
N LEU A 181 8.39 12.00 -17.75
CA LEU A 181 9.85 12.01 -17.57
C LEU A 181 10.57 11.03 -18.49
N ALA A 182 10.00 9.83 -18.69
CA ALA A 182 10.57 8.81 -19.56
C ALA A 182 10.51 9.23 -21.03
N ASP A 183 9.37 9.78 -21.48
CA ASP A 183 9.19 10.27 -22.85
C ASP A 183 10.13 11.43 -23.18
N LYS A 184 10.50 12.23 -22.17
CA LYS A 184 11.51 13.30 -22.28
C LYS A 184 12.94 12.83 -22.07
N GLN A 185 13.15 11.52 -21.91
CA GLN A 185 14.47 10.90 -21.71
C GLN A 185 15.21 11.44 -20.47
N LEU A 186 14.46 11.96 -19.48
CA LEU A 186 15.03 12.49 -18.25
C LEU A 186 15.24 11.40 -17.21
N LEU A 187 14.27 10.51 -17.07
CA LEU A 187 14.34 9.38 -16.14
C LEU A 187 13.51 8.21 -16.66
N PRO A 188 14.09 7.02 -16.89
CA PRO A 188 13.33 5.86 -17.33
C PRO A 188 12.25 5.44 -16.33
N VAL A 189 11.17 4.83 -16.83
CA VAL A 189 10.03 4.36 -16.01
C VAL A 189 10.50 3.38 -14.94
N ASP A 190 11.31 2.38 -15.30
CA ASP A 190 11.76 1.35 -14.35
C ASP A 190 12.57 1.93 -13.18
N GLN A 191 13.43 2.91 -13.47
CA GLN A 191 14.21 3.60 -12.44
C GLN A 191 13.31 4.45 -11.53
N SER A 192 12.34 5.15 -12.13
CA SER A 192 11.36 5.94 -11.38
C SER A 192 10.54 5.06 -10.44
N LEU A 193 9.97 3.97 -10.96
CA LEU A 193 9.17 3.01 -10.20
C LEU A 193 9.97 2.39 -9.06
N LYS A 194 11.23 1.99 -9.31
CA LYS A 194 12.10 1.45 -8.26
C LYS A 194 12.26 2.42 -7.09
N LEU A 195 12.57 3.70 -7.36
CA LEU A 195 12.71 4.72 -6.32
C LEU A 195 11.41 4.97 -5.57
N ILE A 196 10.27 4.94 -6.27
CA ILE A 196 8.95 5.14 -5.67
C ILE A 196 8.57 3.95 -4.78
N CYS A 197 8.81 2.71 -5.21
CA CYS A 197 8.60 1.50 -4.41
C CYS A 197 9.45 1.54 -3.14
N GLU A 198 10.75 1.82 -3.26
CA GLU A 198 11.66 1.94 -2.12
C GLU A 198 11.20 3.02 -1.12
N LYS A 199 10.75 4.18 -1.63
CA LYS A 199 10.35 5.30 -0.79
C LYS A 199 9.00 5.11 -0.12
N SER A 200 8.03 4.55 -0.84
CA SER A 200 6.67 4.34 -0.35
C SER A 200 6.52 3.05 0.46
N ARG A 201 7.43 2.09 0.30
CA ARG A 201 7.33 0.71 0.78
C ARG A 201 6.07 -0.02 0.27
N LEU A 202 5.58 0.38 -0.89
CA LEU A 202 4.49 -0.31 -1.57
C LEU A 202 5.06 -1.28 -2.61
N SER A 203 4.40 -2.43 -2.71
CA SER A 203 4.73 -3.47 -3.67
C SER A 203 4.31 -3.06 -5.09
N PHE A 204 5.12 -3.48 -6.06
CA PHE A 204 4.81 -3.33 -7.48
C PHE A 204 3.83 -4.44 -7.92
N LEU A 205 2.78 -4.06 -8.64
CA LEU A 205 1.74 -4.93 -9.17
C LEU A 205 1.76 -4.92 -10.71
N PRO A 206 2.07 -6.05 -11.36
CA PRO A 206 1.92 -6.22 -12.81
C PRO A 206 0.44 -6.36 -13.20
N LEU A 207 -0.17 -5.24 -13.60
CA LEU A 207 -1.60 -5.16 -13.95
C LEU A 207 -1.98 -5.92 -15.22
N ASP A 208 -1.02 -6.22 -16.11
CA ASP A 208 -1.24 -7.02 -17.32
C ASP A 208 -1.69 -8.44 -17.04
N LYS A 209 -1.32 -8.97 -15.89
CA LYS A 209 -1.71 -10.31 -15.45
C LYS A 209 -3.00 -10.31 -14.64
N TYR A 210 -3.68 -9.17 -14.47
CA TYR A 210 -4.91 -9.06 -13.70
C TYR A 210 -6.12 -8.78 -14.61
N GLU A 211 -7.20 -9.54 -14.46
CA GLU A 211 -8.47 -9.25 -15.14
C GLU A 211 -9.24 -8.23 -14.32
N VAL A 212 -9.12 -6.96 -14.70
CA VAL A 212 -9.83 -5.87 -14.04
C VAL A 212 -11.33 -6.02 -14.23
N ASP A 213 -12.07 -6.07 -13.11
CA ASP A 213 -13.52 -5.96 -13.13
C ASP A 213 -13.92 -4.52 -13.48
N VAL A 214 -14.36 -4.34 -14.73
CA VAL A 214 -14.74 -3.04 -15.30
C VAL A 214 -15.98 -2.48 -14.61
N GLU A 215 -16.93 -3.33 -14.23
CA GLU A 215 -18.16 -2.88 -13.54
C GLU A 215 -17.83 -2.40 -12.13
N PHE A 216 -16.98 -3.13 -11.43
CA PHE A 216 -16.45 -2.72 -10.13
C PHE A 216 -15.68 -1.40 -10.22
N ALA A 217 -14.75 -1.26 -11.17
CA ALA A 217 -14.00 -0.02 -11.35
C ALA A 217 -14.92 1.18 -11.69
N ARG A 218 -15.99 0.97 -12.46
CA ARG A 218 -17.01 1.99 -12.80
C ARG A 218 -17.90 2.39 -11.63
N SER A 219 -17.93 1.62 -10.54
CA SER A 219 -18.64 2.01 -9.31
C SER A 219 -17.97 3.19 -8.60
N PHE A 220 -16.74 3.54 -8.96
CA PHE A 220 -16.02 4.71 -8.46
C PHE A 220 -16.13 5.89 -9.43
N SER A 221 -15.89 7.10 -8.92
CA SER A 221 -15.93 8.31 -9.74
C SER A 221 -14.90 8.27 -10.87
N ARG A 222 -15.42 8.31 -12.11
CA ARG A 222 -14.64 8.47 -13.34
C ARG A 222 -13.71 9.67 -13.25
N ASP A 223 -14.20 10.80 -12.75
CA ASP A 223 -13.43 12.04 -12.69
C ASP A 223 -12.22 11.89 -11.77
N VAL A 224 -12.37 11.22 -10.63
CA VAL A 224 -11.26 10.96 -9.70
C VAL A 224 -10.24 10.00 -10.33
N CYS A 225 -10.71 8.89 -10.93
CA CYS A 225 -9.85 7.89 -11.55
C CYS A 225 -9.02 8.47 -12.70
N LEU A 226 -9.65 9.27 -13.58
CA LEU A 226 -8.99 9.90 -14.71
C LEU A 226 -8.07 11.06 -14.29
N ARG A 227 -8.51 11.90 -13.35
CA ARG A 227 -7.73 13.07 -12.89
C ARG A 227 -6.43 12.65 -12.24
N TRP A 228 -6.46 11.61 -11.42
CA TRP A 228 -5.31 11.18 -10.63
C TRP A 228 -4.58 9.96 -11.19
N CYS A 229 -5.07 9.41 -12.31
CA CYS A 229 -4.58 8.18 -12.92
C CYS A 229 -4.50 7.03 -11.89
N ILE A 230 -5.58 6.82 -11.15
CA ILE A 230 -5.74 5.74 -10.17
C ILE A 230 -6.82 4.76 -10.65
N LEU A 231 -6.63 3.47 -10.39
CA LEU A 231 -7.55 2.43 -10.82
C LEU A 231 -7.87 1.49 -9.65
N PRO A 232 -9.08 1.59 -9.06
CA PRO A 232 -9.64 0.51 -8.26
C PRO A 232 -9.90 -0.67 -9.20
N PHE A 233 -9.26 -1.81 -8.94
CA PHE A 233 -9.28 -2.93 -9.89
C PHE A 233 -9.91 -4.19 -9.33
N ASP A 234 -9.96 -4.34 -8.01
CA ASP A 234 -10.58 -5.48 -7.35
C ASP A 234 -10.98 -5.15 -5.90
N ARG A 235 -11.80 -6.01 -5.31
CA ARG A 235 -12.21 -6.00 -3.91
C ARG A 235 -11.90 -7.33 -3.25
N MET A 236 -11.20 -7.23 -2.12
CA MET A 236 -10.95 -8.35 -1.23
C MET A 236 -11.59 -8.09 0.14
N SER A 237 -12.63 -8.86 0.48
CA SER A 237 -13.48 -8.66 1.68
C SER A 237 -13.93 -7.20 1.88
N LYS A 238 -13.28 -6.48 2.81
CA LYS A 238 -13.54 -5.07 3.17
C LYS A 238 -12.45 -4.13 2.66
N SER A 239 -11.56 -4.63 1.81
CA SER A 239 -10.46 -3.87 1.24
C SER A 239 -10.68 -3.69 -0.26
N VAL A 240 -10.36 -2.50 -0.75
CA VAL A 240 -10.36 -2.18 -2.19
C VAL A 240 -8.90 -2.11 -2.61
N LEU A 241 -8.54 -2.91 -3.61
CA LEU A 241 -7.19 -2.87 -4.19
C LEU A 241 -7.16 -1.75 -5.23
N VAL A 242 -6.21 -0.83 -5.08
CA VAL A 242 -6.08 0.37 -5.92
C VAL A 242 -4.68 0.44 -6.49
N ALA A 243 -4.59 0.52 -7.81
CA ALA A 243 -3.33 0.72 -8.53
C ALA A 243 -3.08 2.20 -8.81
N THR A 244 -1.85 2.65 -8.62
CA THR A 244 -1.41 4.04 -8.85
C THR A 244 0.02 4.11 -9.37
N ALA A 245 0.34 5.17 -10.12
CA ALA A 245 1.70 5.56 -10.47
C ALA A 245 2.30 6.62 -9.52
N ASN A 246 1.46 7.23 -8.68
CA ASN A 246 1.85 8.23 -7.69
C ASN A 246 1.21 7.90 -6.34
N PRO A 247 1.90 7.13 -5.48
CA PRO A 247 1.36 6.73 -4.18
C PRO A 247 1.39 7.85 -3.13
N PHE A 248 2.03 8.98 -3.42
CA PHE A 248 2.17 10.10 -2.48
C PHE A 248 1.03 11.11 -2.59
N ASN A 249 0.05 10.86 -3.46
CA ASN A 249 -1.08 11.75 -3.68
C ASN A 249 -2.18 11.52 -2.62
N GLU A 250 -2.09 12.24 -1.51
CA GLU A 250 -3.10 12.16 -0.45
C GLU A 250 -4.46 12.69 -0.89
N GLN A 251 -4.51 13.67 -1.80
CA GLN A 251 -5.77 14.20 -2.32
C GLN A 251 -6.54 13.12 -3.09
N ALA A 252 -5.85 12.34 -3.92
CA ALA A 252 -6.45 11.22 -4.66
C ALA A 252 -7.04 10.18 -3.70
N ALA A 253 -6.36 9.87 -2.61
CA ALA A 253 -6.88 8.97 -1.59
C ALA A 253 -8.15 9.51 -0.93
N ARG A 254 -8.14 10.78 -0.50
CA ARG A 254 -9.31 11.42 0.13
C ARG A 254 -10.50 11.52 -0.83
N GLU A 255 -10.27 11.86 -2.09
CA GLU A 255 -11.32 11.94 -3.11
C GLU A 255 -11.88 10.56 -3.43
N LEU A 256 -11.04 9.53 -3.57
CA LEU A 256 -11.48 8.18 -3.83
C LEU A 256 -12.26 7.59 -2.66
N GLU A 257 -11.90 7.93 -1.42
CA GLU A 257 -12.66 7.54 -0.23
C GLU A 257 -14.03 8.21 -0.13
N LYS A 258 -14.12 9.49 -0.51
CA LYS A 258 -15.39 10.25 -0.51
C LYS A 258 -16.30 9.88 -1.67
N ALA A 259 -15.73 9.57 -2.83
CA ALA A 259 -16.45 9.24 -4.05
C ALA A 259 -16.95 7.78 -4.10
N LYS A 260 -16.96 7.09 -2.95
CA LYS A 260 -17.54 5.74 -2.82
C LYS A 260 -19.05 5.81 -2.94
N SER A 261 -19.64 4.82 -3.62
CA SER A 261 -21.09 4.58 -3.57
C SER A 261 -21.53 4.29 -2.12
N ASP A 262 -22.71 4.78 -1.74
CA ASP A 262 -23.38 4.56 -0.43
C ASP A 262 -23.54 3.07 -0.04
N SER A 263 -23.27 2.14 -0.96
CA SER A 263 -23.42 0.69 -0.80
C SER A 263 -22.20 -0.03 -0.18
N LEU A 264 -21.05 0.63 0.04
CA LEU A 264 -19.86 0.00 0.62
C LEU A 264 -19.42 0.66 1.95
N PRO A 265 -19.62 0.01 3.11
CA PRO A 265 -19.19 0.54 4.40
C PRO A 265 -17.65 0.61 4.48
N LYS A 266 -17.10 1.74 4.97
CA LYS A 266 -15.69 2.00 5.32
C LYS A 266 -14.66 0.94 4.86
N ASN A 267 -14.52 0.74 3.54
CA ASN A 267 -13.53 -0.19 3.03
C ASN A 267 -12.12 0.44 3.11
N ARG A 268 -11.15 -0.32 3.61
CA ARG A 268 -9.72 0.05 3.63
C ARG A 268 -9.19 0.10 2.20
N LEU A 269 -8.51 1.18 1.81
CA LEU A 269 -7.82 1.22 0.52
C LEU A 269 -6.44 0.59 0.68
N LEU A 270 -6.13 -0.40 -0.16
CA LEU A 270 -4.80 -1.00 -0.25
C LEU A 270 -4.18 -0.57 -1.58
N TRP A 271 -3.04 0.10 -1.50
CA TRP A 271 -2.41 0.75 -2.64
C TRP A 271 -1.25 -0.09 -3.18
N TYR A 272 -1.21 -0.20 -4.50
CA TYR A 272 -0.15 -0.87 -5.23
C TYR A 272 0.42 0.04 -6.30
N ILE A 273 1.72 -0.06 -6.53
CA ILE A 273 2.37 0.67 -7.61
C ILE A 273 2.22 -0.14 -8.89
N ALA A 274 1.77 0.49 -9.96
CA ALA A 274 1.64 -0.15 -11.26
C ALA A 274 2.32 0.64 -12.37
N SER A 275 2.58 -0.02 -13.49
CA SER A 275 3.17 0.63 -14.65
C SER A 275 2.21 1.69 -15.22
N PRO A 276 2.68 2.92 -15.49
CA PRO A 276 1.85 4.01 -16.01
C PRO A 276 1.23 3.68 -17.37
N ASP A 277 1.95 2.98 -18.26
CA ASP A 277 1.42 2.53 -19.55
C ASP A 277 0.22 1.58 -19.40
N GLN A 278 0.28 0.68 -18.41
CA GLN A 278 -0.80 -0.26 -18.13
C GLN A 278 -2.01 0.47 -17.54
N LEU A 279 -1.80 1.38 -16.59
CA LEU A 279 -2.85 2.22 -16.01
C LEU A 279 -3.57 3.03 -17.09
N LEU A 280 -2.83 3.70 -17.99
CA LEU A 280 -3.41 4.48 -19.08
C LEU A 280 -4.26 3.62 -20.02
N LYS A 281 -3.77 2.42 -20.40
CA LYS A 281 -4.52 1.49 -21.25
C LYS A 281 -5.81 1.02 -20.57
N LEU A 282 -5.74 0.62 -19.30
CA LEU A 282 -6.88 0.10 -18.55
C LEU A 282 -7.91 1.19 -18.24
N LEU A 283 -7.48 2.38 -17.80
CA LEU A 283 -8.39 3.49 -17.53
C LEU A 283 -9.15 3.93 -18.80
N ARG A 284 -8.46 3.98 -19.94
CA ARG A 284 -9.12 4.26 -21.23
C ARG A 284 -10.10 3.16 -21.63
N LYS A 285 -9.81 1.88 -21.33
CA LYS A 285 -10.72 0.75 -21.59
C LYS A 285 -11.94 0.80 -20.68
N THR A 286 -11.73 1.05 -19.38
CA THR A 286 -12.77 1.06 -18.35
C THR A 286 -13.73 2.23 -18.53
N PHE A 287 -13.24 3.45 -18.78
CA PHE A 287 -14.06 4.67 -18.82
C PHE A 287 -14.29 5.24 -20.22
N ARG A 288 -14.17 4.37 -21.24
CA ARG A 288 -14.57 4.67 -22.62
C ARG A 288 -16.06 4.93 -22.76
#